data_AF-A0A4Q3EBJ0-F1
#
_entry.id   AF-A0A4Q3EBJ0-F1
#
_cell.length_a   1.000
_cell.length_b   1.000
_cell.length_c   1.000
_cell.angle_alpha   90.00
_cell.angle_beta   90.00
_cell.angle_gamma   90.00
#
_symmetry.space_group_name_H-M   'P 1'
#
loop_
_entity.id
_entity.type
_entity.pdbx_description
1 polymer ?
#
loop_
_entity_poly.entity_id
_entity_poly.type
_entity_poly.pdbx_seq_one_letter_code
_entity_poly.pdbx_strand_id
1 'polypeptide(L)'
;MSKTILVWFRNDLRVADNEVLTEAVSKADAIVPVYCFDPFYYRHNSFNTQKTGNFRARFINESVADLRRSLKSLGGELIIRVGDPTIIIPELAQQYQVTEVYHHREVAFEETNISSALETALWKLKLNLKHFIGHTLHNKEDLPFPIKDIPDAFSVFRKKVERDSQVRRCAIPPQKITTPQITDAGEIPSLEELGLTEPFDDERAVMRFLGGENEGLKQLNNFSGDENQDKTIKNATAVGTDFTNTMSVWLSMGCISPRQIYWEVQQYEKVHGSNALTHAIILELLWRDYYRFMFKKHGN
;
A
#
# COMPACT_ATOMS: atom_id res chain seq x y z
N MET A 1 25.83 -14.56 13.76
CA MET A 1 25.85 -13.69 12.56
C MET A 1 24.78 -12.64 12.74
N SER A 2 25.05 -11.39 12.39
CA SER A 2 24.05 -10.32 12.39
C SER A 2 22.92 -10.71 11.45
N LYS A 3 21.67 -10.61 11.90
CA LYS A 3 20.49 -10.94 11.11
C LYS A 3 20.06 -9.73 10.29
N THR A 4 20.07 -9.87 8.96
CA THR A 4 19.65 -8.81 8.04
C THR A 4 18.41 -9.25 7.26
N ILE A 5 17.34 -8.44 7.27
CA ILE A 5 16.10 -8.73 6.54
C ILE A 5 15.91 -7.72 5.41
N LEU A 6 15.69 -8.21 4.19
CA LEU A 6 15.30 -7.35 3.07
C LEU A 6 13.79 -7.08 3.14
N VAL A 7 13.38 -5.82 3.03
CA VAL A 7 11.96 -5.42 2.96
C VAL A 7 11.68 -4.92 1.55
N TRP A 8 10.92 -5.70 0.77
CA TRP A 8 10.54 -5.36 -0.60
C TRP A 8 9.19 -4.62 -0.60
N PHE A 9 9.25 -3.31 -0.86
CA PHE A 9 8.09 -2.45 -0.98
C PHE A 9 7.49 -2.52 -2.39
N ARG A 10 6.16 -2.46 -2.45
CA ARG A 10 5.31 -2.49 -3.64
C ARG A 10 4.19 -1.44 -3.51
N ASN A 11 2.93 -1.87 -3.31
CA ASN A 11 1.76 -1.02 -3.09
C ASN A 11 1.47 -0.85 -1.58
N ASP A 12 2.53 -0.61 -0.81
CA ASP A 12 2.56 -0.46 0.63
C ASP A 12 3.56 0.65 1.03
N LEU A 13 3.55 1.74 0.25
CA LEU A 13 4.50 2.86 0.32
C LEU A 13 4.29 3.77 1.54
N ARG A 14 4.37 3.18 2.74
CA ARG A 14 4.20 3.85 4.04
C ARG A 14 5.01 3.18 5.14
N VAL A 15 5.32 3.96 6.18
CA VAL A 15 5.90 3.48 7.44
C VAL A 15 4.79 3.11 8.43
N ALA A 16 3.77 3.96 8.55
CA ALA A 16 2.68 3.77 9.49
C ALA A 16 1.83 2.56 9.14
N ASP A 17 1.41 1.81 10.16
CA ASP A 17 0.59 0.61 9.99
C ASP A 17 1.16 -0.38 8.93
N ASN A 18 2.48 -0.52 8.86
CA ASN A 18 3.17 -1.44 7.98
C ASN A 18 3.73 -2.62 8.79
N GLU A 19 3.02 -3.75 8.77
CA GLU A 19 3.41 -4.96 9.51
C GLU A 19 4.68 -5.60 8.95
N VAL A 20 4.94 -5.48 7.64
CA VAL A 20 6.16 -6.00 7.00
C VAL A 20 7.38 -5.28 7.59
N LEU A 21 7.32 -3.95 7.61
CA LEU A 21 8.39 -3.10 8.13
C LEU A 21 8.56 -3.30 9.65
N THR A 22 7.46 -3.27 10.40
CA THR A 22 7.47 -3.41 11.87
C THR A 22 8.06 -4.75 12.29
N GLU A 23 7.61 -5.85 11.66
CA GLU A 23 8.11 -7.18 11.95
C GLU A 23 9.61 -7.30 11.56
N ALA A 24 10.01 -6.79 10.40
CA ALA A 24 11.40 -6.83 9.95
C ALA A 24 12.33 -6.12 10.93
N VAL A 25 11.99 -4.90 11.36
CA VAL A 25 12.77 -4.13 12.34
C VAL A 25 12.82 -4.84 13.69
N SER A 26 11.72 -5.48 14.13
CA SER A 26 11.70 -6.18 15.42
C SER A 26 12.55 -7.46 15.44
N LYS A 27 12.79 -8.07 14.28
CA LYS A 27 13.43 -9.39 14.15
C LYS A 27 14.84 -9.35 13.58
N ALA A 28 15.31 -8.21 13.10
CA ALA A 28 16.60 -8.06 12.46
C ALA A 28 17.49 -7.08 13.22
N ASP A 29 18.80 -7.29 13.15
CA ASP A 29 19.79 -6.31 13.61
C ASP A 29 19.87 -5.13 12.63
N ALA A 30 19.62 -5.39 11.35
CA ALA A 30 19.51 -4.40 10.28
C ALA A 30 18.48 -4.82 9.23
N ILE A 31 17.88 -3.86 8.52
CA ILE A 31 17.02 -4.13 7.38
C ILE A 31 17.60 -3.52 6.09
N VAL A 32 17.18 -4.05 4.95
CA VAL A 32 17.48 -3.49 3.62
C VAL A 32 16.15 -3.15 2.94
N PRO A 33 15.66 -1.91 3.06
CA PRO A 33 14.47 -1.46 2.35
C PRO A 33 14.76 -1.34 0.85
N VAL A 34 13.91 -1.93 0.00
CA VAL A 34 14.07 -1.90 -1.46
C VAL A 34 12.75 -1.59 -2.15
N TYR A 35 12.80 -0.72 -3.17
CA TYR A 35 11.73 -0.53 -4.15
C TYR A 35 12.28 -0.71 -5.57
N CYS A 36 11.59 -1.52 -6.37
CA CYS A 36 11.93 -1.75 -7.78
C CYS A 36 10.89 -1.08 -8.69
N PHE A 37 11.34 -0.15 -9.53
CA PHE A 37 10.59 0.30 -10.69
C PHE A 37 10.65 -0.79 -11.76
N ASP A 38 9.70 -1.73 -11.70
CA ASP A 38 9.65 -2.87 -12.61
C ASP A 38 9.14 -2.44 -14.01
N PRO A 39 9.96 -2.55 -15.07
CA PRO A 39 9.57 -2.20 -16.44
C PRO A 39 8.30 -2.92 -16.93
N PHE A 40 7.96 -4.07 -16.33
CA PHE A 40 6.70 -4.78 -16.59
C PHE A 40 5.46 -3.89 -16.43
N TYR A 41 5.48 -2.91 -15.52
CA TYR A 41 4.35 -2.01 -15.27
C TYR A 41 4.32 -0.77 -16.18
N TYR A 42 5.40 -0.53 -16.94
CA TYR A 42 5.56 0.64 -17.81
C TYR A 42 5.58 0.28 -19.30
N ARG A 43 5.30 -0.98 -19.64
CA ARG A 43 5.09 -1.41 -21.02
C ARG A 43 3.65 -1.20 -21.48
N HIS A 44 3.42 -1.34 -22.78
CA HIS A 44 2.07 -1.42 -23.34
C HIS A 44 1.46 -2.80 -23.07
N ASN A 45 0.15 -2.85 -22.80
CA ASN A 45 -0.59 -4.11 -22.66
C ASN A 45 -1.01 -4.68 -24.03
N SER A 46 -1.75 -5.80 -24.01
CA SER A 46 -2.22 -6.51 -25.22
C SER A 46 -3.13 -5.67 -26.12
N PHE A 47 -3.69 -4.57 -25.59
CA PHE A 47 -4.55 -3.63 -26.34
C PHE A 47 -3.80 -2.36 -26.75
N ASN A 48 -2.47 -2.38 -26.69
CA ASN A 48 -1.61 -1.24 -26.99
C ASN A 48 -1.95 0.00 -26.15
N THR A 49 -2.40 -0.20 -24.90
CA THR A 49 -2.57 0.89 -23.94
C THR A 49 -1.45 0.83 -22.91
N GLN A 50 -0.98 2.00 -22.51
CA GLN A 50 0.08 2.12 -21.52
C GLN A 50 -0.39 1.52 -20.19
N LYS A 51 0.33 0.52 -19.68
CA LYS A 51 -0.09 -0.19 -18.46
C LYS A 51 -0.09 0.74 -17.25
N THR A 52 0.88 1.65 -17.17
CA THR A 52 0.90 2.77 -16.22
C THR A 52 1.05 4.11 -16.92
N GLY A 53 -0.04 4.88 -16.94
CA GLY A 53 -0.04 6.24 -17.49
C GLY A 53 0.76 7.23 -16.65
N ASN A 54 1.12 8.35 -17.27
CA ASN A 54 2.02 9.37 -16.70
C ASN A 54 1.54 10.00 -15.40
N PHE A 55 0.24 10.29 -15.23
CA PHE A 55 -0.31 10.80 -13.96
C PHE A 55 -0.02 9.86 -12.79
N ARG A 56 -0.26 8.55 -12.98
CA ARG A 56 -0.02 7.55 -11.94
C ARG A 56 1.48 7.31 -11.74
N ALA A 57 2.28 7.28 -12.80
CA ALA A 57 3.73 7.17 -12.67
C ALA A 57 4.32 8.33 -11.87
N ARG A 58 3.89 9.58 -12.12
CA ARG A 58 4.31 10.74 -11.33
C ARG A 58 3.93 10.60 -9.87
N PHE A 59 2.70 10.18 -9.58
CA PHE A 59 2.25 9.91 -8.21
C PHE A 59 3.06 8.80 -7.51
N ILE A 60 3.45 7.74 -8.25
CA ILE A 60 4.32 6.68 -7.74
C ILE A 60 5.71 7.24 -7.41
N ASN A 61 6.32 8.01 -8.32
CA ASN A 61 7.62 8.65 -8.10
C ASN A 61 7.60 9.52 -6.83
N GLU A 62 6.58 10.38 -6.70
CA GLU A 62 6.37 11.23 -5.52
C GLU A 62 6.19 10.38 -4.24
N SER A 63 5.44 9.27 -4.32
CA SER A 63 5.20 8.37 -3.18
C SER A 63 6.45 7.63 -2.72
N VAL A 64 7.27 7.16 -3.67
CA VAL A 64 8.55 6.50 -3.39
C VAL A 64 9.55 7.50 -2.82
N ALA A 65 9.57 8.73 -3.32
CA ALA A 65 10.38 9.81 -2.76
C ALA A 65 10.01 10.10 -1.31
N ASP A 66 8.71 10.15 -1.01
CA ASP A 66 8.22 10.36 0.34
C ASP A 66 8.60 9.21 1.29
N LEU A 67 8.39 7.96 0.86
CA LEU A 67 8.81 6.78 1.63
C LEU A 67 10.32 6.81 1.93
N ARG A 68 11.16 7.15 0.93
CA ARG A 68 12.61 7.29 1.13
C ARG A 68 12.92 8.35 2.19
N ARG A 69 12.26 9.51 2.16
CA ARG A 69 12.43 10.56 3.19
C ARG A 69 12.02 10.06 4.58
N SER A 70 10.89 9.36 4.68
CA SER A 70 10.40 8.80 5.95
C SER A 70 11.34 7.71 6.51
N LEU A 71 11.93 6.88 5.66
CA LEU A 71 12.93 5.90 6.10
C LEU A 71 14.24 6.59 6.55
N LYS A 72 14.66 7.66 5.86
CA LYS A 72 15.82 8.48 6.27
C LYS A 72 15.64 9.15 7.62
N SER A 73 14.46 9.70 7.91
CA SER A 73 14.19 10.33 9.20
C SER A 73 14.25 9.34 10.37
N LEU A 74 14.04 8.05 10.10
CA LEU A 74 14.19 6.95 11.07
C LEU A 74 15.63 6.40 11.16
N GLY A 75 16.58 6.95 10.39
CA GLY A 75 17.97 6.51 10.35
C GLY A 75 18.29 5.41 9.33
N GLY A 76 17.35 5.09 8.43
CA GLY A 76 17.54 4.14 7.34
C GLY A 76 17.76 4.79 5.97
N GLU A 77 17.65 3.99 4.91
CA GLU A 77 17.73 4.39 3.51
C GLU A 77 16.87 3.44 2.66
N LEU A 78 16.35 3.92 1.54
CA LEU A 78 15.61 3.11 0.56
C LEU A 78 16.47 2.88 -0.68
N ILE A 79 16.81 1.62 -0.94
CA ILE A 79 17.45 1.23 -2.20
C ILE A 79 16.39 1.27 -3.32
N ILE A 80 16.68 2.00 -4.39
CA ILE A 80 15.84 2.11 -5.57
C ILE A 80 16.59 1.53 -6.76
N ARG A 81 15.91 0.68 -7.51
CA ARG A 81 16.41 0.10 -8.75
C ARG A 81 15.33 0.12 -9.82
N VAL A 82 15.73 0.16 -11.08
CA VAL A 82 14.84 -0.02 -12.24
C VAL A 82 15.16 -1.39 -12.83
N GLY A 83 14.17 -2.27 -12.95
CA GLY A 83 14.35 -3.61 -13.50
C GLY A 83 13.48 -4.68 -12.84
N ASP A 84 13.71 -5.93 -13.26
CA ASP A 84 12.94 -7.08 -12.81
C ASP A 84 13.25 -7.41 -11.32
N PRO A 85 12.25 -7.34 -10.40
CA PRO A 85 12.47 -7.66 -9.00
C PRO A 85 12.92 -9.10 -8.77
N THR A 86 12.60 -10.03 -9.67
CA THR A 86 13.03 -11.45 -9.59
C THR A 86 14.54 -11.62 -9.81
N ILE A 87 15.22 -10.60 -10.34
CA ILE A 87 16.67 -10.55 -10.53
C ILE A 87 17.31 -9.65 -9.46
N ILE A 88 16.79 -8.43 -9.31
CA ILE A 88 17.36 -7.41 -8.42
C ILE A 88 17.33 -7.87 -6.95
N ILE A 89 16.21 -8.43 -6.49
CA ILE A 89 16.07 -8.78 -5.07
C ILE A 89 17.05 -9.90 -4.67
N PRO A 90 17.24 -10.99 -5.44
CA PRO A 90 18.32 -11.96 -5.21
C PRO A 90 19.72 -11.36 -5.21
N GLU A 91 20.05 -10.44 -6.12
CA GLU A 91 21.36 -9.80 -6.17
C GLU A 91 21.63 -8.97 -4.91
N LEU A 92 20.67 -8.14 -4.50
CA LEU A 92 20.76 -7.36 -3.25
C LEU A 92 20.81 -8.28 -2.03
N ALA A 93 20.05 -9.38 -2.05
CA ALA A 93 20.06 -10.36 -0.99
C ALA A 93 21.45 -10.97 -0.76
N GLN A 94 22.17 -11.29 -1.84
CA GLN A 94 23.56 -11.76 -1.76
C GLN A 94 24.51 -10.65 -1.33
N GLN A 95 24.39 -9.46 -1.92
CA GLN A 95 25.25 -8.31 -1.62
C GLN A 95 25.23 -7.94 -0.14
N TYR A 96 24.05 -7.92 0.48
CA TYR A 96 23.87 -7.54 1.88
C TYR A 96 23.78 -8.74 2.84
N GLN A 97 24.04 -9.96 2.36
CA GLN A 97 24.02 -11.20 3.15
C GLN A 97 22.71 -11.36 3.95
N VAL A 98 21.58 -11.08 3.31
CA VAL A 98 20.28 -11.11 3.97
C VAL A 98 19.89 -12.55 4.31
N THR A 99 19.14 -12.72 5.39
CA THR A 99 18.69 -14.04 5.86
C THR A 99 17.25 -14.35 5.48
N GLU A 100 16.42 -13.31 5.30
CA GLU A 100 15.00 -13.43 4.92
C GLU A 100 14.61 -12.24 4.03
N VAL A 101 13.61 -12.43 3.17
CA VAL A 101 13.00 -11.38 2.34
C VAL A 101 11.53 -11.25 2.72
N TYR A 102 11.10 -10.06 3.11
CA TYR A 102 9.74 -9.77 3.58
C TYR A 102 9.02 -8.90 2.58
N HIS A 103 7.75 -9.20 2.31
CA HIS A 103 6.90 -8.35 1.46
C HIS A 103 5.42 -8.51 1.76
N HIS A 104 4.63 -7.53 1.33
CA HIS A 104 3.18 -7.65 1.33
C HIS A 104 2.68 -8.53 0.16
N ARG A 105 1.77 -9.44 0.48
CA ARG A 105 1.16 -10.38 -0.46
C ARG A 105 0.04 -9.71 -1.25
N GLU A 106 0.22 -9.73 -2.56
CA GLU A 106 -0.80 -9.39 -3.53
C GLU A 106 -1.70 -10.58 -3.86
N VAL A 107 -2.87 -10.30 -4.44
CA VAL A 107 -3.88 -11.32 -4.78
C VAL A 107 -4.13 -11.46 -6.28
N ALA A 108 -3.74 -10.45 -7.06
CA ALA A 108 -3.92 -10.43 -8.50
C ALA A 108 -2.89 -11.31 -9.23
N PHE A 109 -3.25 -11.75 -10.44
CA PHE A 109 -2.51 -12.76 -11.19
C PHE A 109 -1.07 -12.37 -11.50
N GLU A 110 -0.88 -11.18 -12.07
CA GLU A 110 0.44 -10.70 -12.47
C GLU A 110 1.36 -10.56 -11.25
N GLU A 111 0.84 -9.92 -10.20
CA GLU A 111 1.55 -9.68 -8.94
C GLU A 111 1.90 -11.00 -8.22
N THR A 112 1.02 -12.00 -8.29
CA THR A 112 1.24 -13.33 -7.72
C THR A 112 2.31 -14.08 -8.51
N ASN A 113 2.28 -14.01 -9.85
CA ASN A 113 3.30 -14.64 -10.68
C ASN A 113 4.68 -14.06 -10.44
N ILE A 114 4.80 -12.73 -10.31
CA ILE A 114 6.07 -12.07 -9.96
C ILE A 114 6.56 -12.59 -8.59
N SER A 115 5.66 -12.69 -7.60
CA SER A 115 6.03 -13.17 -6.26
C SER A 115 6.47 -14.64 -6.28
N SER A 116 5.79 -15.51 -7.04
CA SER A 116 6.16 -16.93 -7.20
C SER A 116 7.49 -17.10 -7.94
N ALA A 117 7.75 -16.27 -8.95
CA ALA A 117 9.02 -16.27 -9.67
C ALA A 117 10.17 -15.80 -8.76
N LEU A 118 9.95 -14.76 -7.96
CA LEU A 118 10.90 -14.28 -6.96
C LEU A 118 11.16 -15.35 -5.88
N GLU A 119 10.12 -16.01 -5.36
CA GLU A 119 10.26 -17.11 -4.39
C GLU A 119 11.12 -18.24 -4.97
N THR A 120 10.91 -18.60 -6.24
CA THR A 120 11.74 -19.59 -6.94
C THR A 120 13.19 -19.15 -7.08
N ALA A 121 13.45 -17.87 -7.34
CA ALA A 121 14.79 -17.32 -7.43
C ALA A 121 15.51 -17.33 -6.06
N LEU A 122 14.81 -16.91 -5.00
CA LEU A 122 15.32 -16.89 -3.63
C LEU A 122 15.57 -18.30 -3.07
N TRP A 123 14.76 -19.28 -3.46
CA TRP A 123 14.95 -20.68 -3.07
C TRP A 123 16.32 -21.22 -3.50
N LYS A 124 16.83 -20.83 -4.67
CA LYS A 124 18.18 -21.21 -5.14
C LYS A 124 19.28 -20.68 -4.23
N LEU A 125 19.01 -19.58 -3.52
CA LEU A 125 19.88 -18.97 -2.52
C LEU A 125 19.61 -19.48 -1.10
N LYS A 126 18.66 -20.42 -0.93
CA LYS A 126 18.17 -20.91 0.37
C LYS A 126 17.57 -19.79 1.24
N LEU A 127 16.96 -18.79 0.61
CA LEU A 127 16.28 -17.68 1.28
C LEU A 127 14.77 -17.87 1.23
N ASN A 128 14.10 -17.55 2.33
CA ASN A 128 12.64 -17.58 2.44
C ASN A 128 12.03 -16.24 2.04
N LEU A 129 10.98 -16.27 1.22
CA LEU A 129 10.12 -15.12 0.95
C LEU A 129 8.94 -15.17 1.92
N LYS A 130 8.94 -14.30 2.93
CA LYS A 130 7.86 -14.22 3.92
C LYS A 130 6.76 -13.27 3.45
N HIS A 131 5.54 -13.78 3.45
CA HIS A 131 4.34 -13.09 3.00
C HIS A 131 3.54 -12.48 4.16
N PHE A 132 3.20 -11.21 4.06
CA PHE A 132 2.30 -10.52 5.01
C PHE A 132 1.04 -10.04 4.32
N ILE A 133 -0.08 -9.98 5.03
CA ILE A 133 -1.36 -9.52 4.50
C ILE A 133 -1.79 -8.29 5.28
N GLY A 134 -1.82 -7.14 4.62
CA GLY A 134 -2.15 -5.86 5.28
C GLY A 134 -2.78 -4.82 4.35
N HIS A 135 -3.29 -5.23 3.19
CA HIS A 135 -4.00 -4.32 2.30
C HIS A 135 -5.49 -4.22 2.58
N THR A 136 -6.07 -5.07 3.45
CA THR A 136 -7.51 -5.10 3.75
C THR A 136 -7.80 -4.49 5.12
N LEU A 137 -9.01 -3.95 5.29
CA LEU A 137 -9.51 -3.43 6.56
C LEU A 137 -9.66 -4.56 7.59
N HIS A 138 -10.38 -5.60 7.20
CA HIS A 138 -10.48 -6.84 7.95
C HIS A 138 -9.37 -7.78 7.51
N ASN A 139 -8.61 -8.30 8.46
CA ASN A 139 -7.63 -9.31 8.14
C ASN A 139 -8.35 -10.62 7.75
N LYS A 140 -7.85 -11.33 6.73
CA LYS A 140 -8.43 -12.61 6.27
C LYS A 140 -8.56 -13.67 7.37
N GLU A 141 -7.70 -13.63 8.38
CA GLU A 141 -7.69 -14.57 9.51
C GLU A 141 -8.79 -14.27 10.53
N ASP A 142 -9.35 -13.06 10.50
CA ASP A 142 -10.43 -12.62 11.39
C ASP A 142 -11.80 -12.67 10.70
N LEU A 143 -11.87 -13.19 9.46
CA LEU A 143 -13.13 -13.35 8.75
C LEU A 143 -13.93 -14.53 9.30
N PRO A 144 -15.27 -14.45 9.35
CA PRO A 144 -16.12 -15.53 9.84
C PRO A 144 -16.29 -16.69 8.84
N PHE A 145 -15.54 -16.67 7.75
CA PHE A 145 -15.52 -17.68 6.70
C PHE A 145 -14.14 -17.70 6.03
N PRO A 146 -13.70 -18.84 5.49
CA PRO A 146 -12.53 -18.88 4.63
C PRO A 146 -12.82 -18.16 3.30
N ILE A 147 -11.75 -17.71 2.62
CA ILE A 147 -11.86 -16.94 1.36
C ILE A 147 -12.73 -17.64 0.30
N LYS A 148 -12.65 -18.98 0.20
CA LYS A 148 -13.44 -19.78 -0.75
C LYS A 148 -14.96 -19.69 -0.51
N ASP A 149 -15.37 -19.41 0.73
CA ASP A 149 -16.77 -19.41 1.16
C ASP A 149 -17.31 -17.98 1.37
N ILE A 150 -16.59 -16.97 0.84
CA ILE A 150 -17.05 -15.59 0.85
C ILE A 150 -18.37 -15.50 0.07
N PRO A 151 -19.43 -14.88 0.64
CA PRO A 151 -20.71 -14.74 -0.05
C PRO A 151 -20.59 -13.94 -1.35
N ASP A 152 -21.24 -14.38 -2.43
CA ASP A 152 -21.26 -13.66 -3.71
C ASP A 152 -22.11 -12.37 -3.69
N ALA A 153 -22.94 -12.22 -2.66
CA ALA A 153 -23.69 -10.99 -2.40
C ALA A 153 -22.98 -10.16 -1.32
N PHE A 154 -22.56 -8.95 -1.69
CA PHE A 154 -21.91 -8.01 -0.78
C PHE A 154 -22.71 -7.77 0.51
N SER A 155 -24.04 -7.66 0.42
CA SER A 155 -24.90 -7.44 1.58
C SER A 155 -24.80 -8.57 2.62
N VAL A 156 -24.55 -9.80 2.19
CA VAL A 156 -24.35 -10.96 3.07
C VAL A 156 -22.94 -10.97 3.64
N PHE A 157 -21.93 -10.66 2.82
CA PHE A 157 -20.55 -10.48 3.28
C PHE A 157 -20.48 -9.43 4.39
N ARG A 158 -20.99 -8.22 4.12
CA ARG A 158 -21.02 -7.09 5.04
C ARG A 158 -21.66 -7.46 6.38
N LYS A 159 -22.89 -7.99 6.36
CA LYS A 159 -23.63 -8.34 7.59
C LYS A 159 -22.87 -9.32 8.48
N LYS A 160 -22.17 -10.29 7.87
CA LYS A 160 -21.37 -11.27 8.61
C LYS A 160 -20.09 -10.65 9.16
N VAL A 161 -19.37 -9.88 8.36
CA VAL A 161 -18.12 -9.22 8.76
C VAL A 161 -18.36 -8.20 9.88
N GLU A 162 -19.39 -7.34 9.76
CA GLU A 162 -19.75 -6.37 10.79
C GLU A 162 -20.14 -7.04 12.13
N ARG A 163 -20.75 -8.23 12.08
CA ARG A 163 -21.20 -8.96 13.28
C ARG A 163 -20.09 -9.77 13.94
N ASP A 164 -19.28 -10.46 13.13
CA ASP A 164 -18.43 -11.56 13.58
C ASP A 164 -16.92 -11.27 13.41
N SER A 165 -16.53 -10.13 12.83
CA SER A 165 -15.13 -9.74 12.64
C SER A 165 -14.84 -8.40 13.31
N GLN A 166 -13.57 -8.16 13.63
CA GLN A 166 -13.12 -6.89 14.21
C GLN A 166 -11.96 -6.31 13.41
N VAL A 167 -11.95 -4.99 13.28
CA VAL A 167 -10.82 -4.28 12.69
C VAL A 167 -9.68 -4.27 13.71
N ARG A 168 -8.51 -4.82 13.33
CA ARG A 168 -7.32 -4.79 14.18
C ARG A 168 -6.83 -3.36 14.40
N ARG A 169 -6.19 -3.10 15.54
CA ARG A 169 -5.43 -1.85 15.75
C ARG A 169 -4.31 -1.73 14.73
N CYS A 170 -3.98 -0.50 14.35
CA CYS A 170 -2.83 -0.24 13.49
C CYS A 170 -1.53 -0.74 14.16
N ALA A 171 -0.63 -1.30 13.36
CA ALA A 171 0.72 -1.63 13.79
C ALA A 171 1.46 -0.35 14.19
N ILE A 172 2.19 -0.42 15.30
CA ILE A 172 3.00 0.69 15.79
C ILE A 172 4.22 0.81 14.87
N PRO A 173 4.42 1.96 14.20
CA PRO A 173 5.59 2.14 13.33
C PRO A 173 6.89 2.08 14.13
N PRO A 174 8.00 1.61 13.53
CA PRO A 174 9.30 1.65 14.18
C PRO A 174 9.73 3.10 14.43
N GLN A 175 10.35 3.35 15.58
CA GLN A 175 10.91 4.67 15.93
C GLN A 175 12.33 4.88 15.39
N LYS A 176 13.03 3.79 15.06
CA LYS A 176 14.37 3.80 14.51
C LYS A 176 14.56 2.60 13.60
N ILE A 177 15.34 2.79 12.55
CA ILE A 177 15.75 1.76 11.60
C ILE A 177 17.28 1.71 11.59
N THR A 178 17.82 0.50 11.53
CA THR A 178 19.24 0.27 11.25
C THR A 178 19.33 -0.36 9.87
N THR A 179 20.16 0.19 8.99
CA THR A 179 20.51 -0.43 7.70
C THR A 179 21.98 -0.81 7.69
N PRO A 180 22.41 -1.79 6.88
CA PRO A 180 23.83 -1.91 6.56
C PRO A 180 24.32 -0.64 5.84
N GLN A 181 25.64 -0.53 5.65
CA GLN A 181 26.19 0.57 4.87
C GLN A 181 25.73 0.45 3.41
N ILE A 182 24.79 1.31 3.01
CA ILE A 182 24.30 1.42 1.64
C ILE A 182 25.11 2.52 0.96
N THR A 183 26.05 2.13 0.09
CA THR A 183 26.90 3.08 -0.64
C THR A 183 26.26 3.59 -1.93
N ASP A 184 25.32 2.82 -2.49
CA ASP A 184 24.56 3.17 -3.68
C ASP A 184 23.08 2.87 -3.46
N ALA A 185 22.34 3.90 -3.03
CA ALA A 185 20.90 3.84 -2.86
C ALA A 185 20.14 3.90 -4.19
N GLY A 186 20.77 4.26 -5.30
CA GLY A 186 20.12 4.54 -6.58
C GLY A 186 19.23 5.78 -6.58
N GLU A 187 18.85 6.24 -7.77
CA GLU A 187 17.98 7.40 -7.95
C GLU A 187 16.56 6.98 -8.35
N ILE A 188 15.59 7.87 -8.09
CA ILE A 188 14.23 7.71 -8.60
C ILE A 188 14.28 8.03 -10.10
N PRO A 189 13.79 7.13 -10.98
CA PRO A 189 13.80 7.38 -12.41
C PRO A 189 12.88 8.55 -12.75
N SER A 190 13.31 9.36 -13.71
CA SER A 190 12.43 10.30 -14.41
C SER A 190 11.31 9.57 -15.15
N LEU A 191 10.25 10.29 -15.51
CA LEU A 191 9.20 9.71 -16.34
C LEU A 191 9.72 9.30 -17.73
N GLU A 192 10.67 10.06 -18.28
CA GLU A 192 11.29 9.75 -19.58
C GLU A 192 12.04 8.41 -19.55
N GLU A 193 12.80 8.13 -18.48
CA GLU A 193 13.46 6.83 -18.28
C GLU A 193 12.46 5.67 -18.15
N LEU A 194 11.22 5.96 -17.73
CA LEU A 194 10.11 5.01 -17.69
C LEU A 194 9.31 4.96 -19.02
N GLY A 195 9.75 5.68 -20.06
CA GLY A 195 9.10 5.76 -21.37
C GLY A 195 7.82 6.58 -21.38
N LEU A 196 7.71 7.57 -20.48
CA LEU A 196 6.52 8.40 -20.27
C LEU A 196 6.84 9.89 -20.42
N THR A 197 5.83 10.66 -20.81
CA THR A 197 5.91 12.13 -20.84
C THR A 197 5.39 12.74 -19.55
N GLU A 198 5.89 13.92 -19.18
CA GLU A 198 5.35 14.69 -18.07
C GLU A 198 3.85 14.99 -18.28
N PRO A 199 2.98 14.69 -17.31
CA PRO A 199 1.58 15.05 -17.40
C PRO A 199 1.39 16.55 -17.22
N PHE A 200 0.41 17.11 -17.94
CA PHE A 200 -0.02 18.49 -17.76
C PHE A 200 -1.00 18.60 -16.59
N ASP A 201 -0.77 19.56 -15.70
CA ASP A 201 -1.67 19.86 -14.58
C ASP A 201 -2.82 20.76 -15.06
N ASP A 202 -3.94 20.13 -15.39
CA ASP A 202 -5.15 20.82 -15.84
C ASP A 202 -5.89 21.46 -14.66
N GLU A 203 -6.13 22.77 -14.74
CA GLU A 203 -6.84 23.53 -13.70
C GLU A 203 -8.30 23.04 -13.47
N ARG A 204 -8.87 22.29 -14.42
CA ARG A 204 -10.21 21.70 -14.31
C ARG A 204 -10.22 20.41 -13.49
N ALA A 205 -9.06 19.85 -13.16
CA ALA A 205 -8.97 18.66 -12.31
C ALA A 205 -9.51 18.95 -10.91
N VAL A 206 -10.14 17.95 -10.28
CA VAL A 206 -10.68 18.08 -8.91
C VAL A 206 -9.61 18.52 -7.92
N MET A 207 -8.37 18.06 -8.10
CA MET A 207 -7.17 18.53 -7.43
C MET A 207 -5.91 17.99 -8.12
N ARG A 208 -4.76 18.59 -7.80
CA ARG A 208 -3.45 17.98 -8.07
C ARG A 208 -3.15 16.95 -6.97
N PHE A 209 -3.21 15.67 -7.30
CA PHE A 209 -2.86 14.60 -6.36
C PHE A 209 -1.34 14.52 -6.18
N LEU A 210 -0.90 14.74 -4.94
CA LEU A 210 0.49 14.59 -4.52
C LEU A 210 0.73 13.20 -3.93
N GLY A 211 1.71 12.48 -4.47
CA GLY A 211 2.13 11.18 -3.93
C GLY A 211 2.77 11.27 -2.54
N GLY A 212 2.65 10.21 -1.75
CA GLY A 212 3.32 10.07 -0.45
C GLY A 212 2.40 9.80 0.72
N GLU A 213 2.96 9.14 1.74
CA GLU A 213 2.31 8.89 3.03
C GLU A 213 1.98 10.21 3.72
N ASN A 214 2.89 11.18 3.71
CA ASN A 214 2.69 12.46 4.39
C ASN A 214 1.49 13.24 3.83
N GLU A 215 1.31 13.26 2.51
CA GLU A 215 0.16 13.93 1.89
C GLU A 215 -1.14 13.15 2.12
N GLY A 216 -1.10 11.81 2.10
CA GLY A 216 -2.24 10.97 2.45
C GLY A 216 -2.69 11.15 3.90
N LEU A 217 -1.74 11.22 4.84
CA LEU A 217 -2.02 11.50 6.25
C LEU A 217 -2.53 12.91 6.48
N LYS A 218 -2.03 13.91 5.73
CA LYS A 218 -2.55 15.27 5.77
C LYS A 218 -4.01 15.32 5.35
N GLN A 219 -4.38 14.63 4.26
CA GLN A 219 -5.79 14.52 3.87
C GLN A 219 -6.62 13.80 4.93
N LEU A 220 -6.10 12.72 5.51
CA LEU A 220 -6.78 12.01 6.61
C LEU A 220 -7.01 12.90 7.83
N ASN A 221 -6.02 13.68 8.24
CA ASN A 221 -6.14 14.57 9.40
C ASN A 221 -7.10 15.75 9.15
N ASN A 222 -7.19 16.24 7.91
CA ASN A 222 -8.13 17.29 7.54
C ASN A 222 -9.60 16.86 7.73
N PHE A 223 -9.90 15.56 7.58
CA PHE A 223 -11.23 15.02 7.87
C PHE A 223 -11.63 15.18 9.34
N SER A 224 -10.68 15.07 10.27
CA SER A 224 -10.96 15.15 11.71
C SER A 224 -11.07 16.57 12.26
N GLY A 225 -10.67 17.58 11.49
CA GLY A 225 -10.52 18.97 11.96
C GLY A 225 -11.61 19.95 11.51
N ASP A 226 -12.57 19.55 10.66
CA ASP A 226 -13.53 20.49 10.05
C ASP A 226 -14.98 20.22 10.48
N GLU A 227 -15.46 20.99 11.46
CA GLU A 227 -16.86 20.98 11.96
C GLU A 227 -17.89 21.31 10.87
N ASN A 228 -17.50 21.84 9.70
CA ASN A 228 -18.44 22.27 8.66
C ASN A 228 -18.73 21.24 7.56
N GLN A 229 -18.09 20.06 7.55
CA GLN A 229 -18.38 19.04 6.52
C GLN A 229 -19.83 18.53 6.58
N ASP A 230 -20.50 18.64 7.73
CA ASP A 230 -21.92 18.25 7.91
C ASP A 230 -22.88 19.08 7.02
N LYS A 231 -22.50 20.29 6.61
CA LYS A 231 -23.35 21.20 5.81
C LYS A 231 -23.27 20.94 4.31
N THR A 232 -22.15 20.41 3.81
CA THR A 232 -21.93 20.11 2.39
C THR A 232 -22.68 18.85 1.93
N ILE A 233 -23.10 18.00 2.88
CA ILE A 233 -23.70 16.68 2.64
C ILE A 233 -25.16 16.74 2.20
N LYS A 234 -25.90 17.84 2.47
CA LYS A 234 -27.32 17.94 2.06
C LYS A 234 -27.54 17.88 0.54
N ASN A 235 -26.48 18.01 -0.27
CA ASN A 235 -26.53 17.89 -1.73
C ASN A 235 -25.77 16.66 -2.28
N ALA A 236 -25.26 15.76 -1.41
CA ALA A 236 -24.37 14.66 -1.79
C ALA A 236 -25.10 13.37 -2.26
N THR A 237 -26.20 13.51 -3.00
CA THR A 237 -26.95 12.36 -3.55
C THR A 237 -26.53 11.95 -4.97
N ALA A 238 -25.38 12.42 -5.50
CA ALA A 238 -25.01 12.10 -6.89
C ALA A 238 -23.52 11.79 -7.15
N VAL A 239 -22.59 12.22 -6.31
CA VAL A 239 -21.15 11.94 -6.46
C VAL A 239 -20.59 11.88 -5.03
N GLY A 240 -19.82 10.84 -4.70
CA GLY A 240 -19.28 10.64 -3.35
C GLY A 240 -18.65 11.91 -2.78
N THR A 241 -18.66 12.05 -1.45
CA THR A 241 -18.01 13.20 -0.80
C THR A 241 -16.57 13.36 -1.28
N ASP A 242 -16.08 14.60 -1.39
CA ASP A 242 -14.71 14.90 -1.83
C ASP A 242 -13.68 14.05 -1.07
N PHE A 243 -13.94 13.75 0.20
CA PHE A 243 -13.08 12.90 1.01
C PHE A 243 -13.04 11.41 0.55
N THR A 244 -14.20 10.77 0.35
CA THR A 244 -14.25 9.35 -0.06
C THR A 244 -13.62 9.11 -1.43
N ASN A 245 -13.75 10.07 -2.35
CA ASN A 245 -13.21 9.95 -3.70
C ASN A 245 -11.71 10.26 -3.76
N THR A 246 -11.22 11.22 -2.96
CA THR A 246 -9.81 11.64 -3.01
C THR A 246 -8.87 10.62 -2.35
N MET A 247 -9.30 9.91 -1.31
CA MET A 247 -8.43 8.97 -0.56
C MET A 247 -8.01 7.73 -1.36
N SER A 248 -8.69 7.45 -2.47
CA SER A 248 -8.47 6.27 -3.32
C SER A 248 -7.04 6.16 -3.84
N VAL A 249 -6.39 7.27 -4.21
CA VAL A 249 -5.04 7.26 -4.80
C VAL A 249 -3.99 6.82 -3.77
N TRP A 250 -4.06 7.33 -2.54
CA TRP A 250 -3.14 6.93 -1.46
C TRP A 250 -3.42 5.51 -0.97
N LEU A 251 -4.68 5.07 -0.92
CA LEU A 251 -5.05 3.67 -0.63
C LEU A 251 -4.54 2.70 -1.70
N SER A 252 -4.52 3.12 -2.97
CA SER A 252 -4.10 2.26 -4.09
C SER A 252 -2.61 1.94 -4.07
N MET A 253 -1.79 2.92 -3.70
CA MET A 253 -0.33 2.77 -3.54
C MET A 253 0.07 2.38 -2.11
N GLY A 254 -0.90 2.24 -1.21
CA GLY A 254 -0.70 1.89 0.18
C GLY A 254 0.09 2.94 0.97
N CYS A 255 0.02 4.22 0.56
CA CYS A 255 0.55 5.37 1.31
C CYS A 255 -0.24 5.63 2.59
N ILE A 256 -1.50 5.20 2.63
CA ILE A 256 -2.32 5.08 3.84
C ILE A 256 -2.97 3.70 3.85
N SER A 257 -3.26 3.19 5.04
CA SER A 257 -3.95 1.91 5.23
C SER A 257 -5.45 2.10 5.45
N PRO A 258 -6.29 1.11 5.10
CA PRO A 258 -7.70 1.15 5.44
C PRO A 258 -7.95 1.16 6.96
N ARG A 259 -7.06 0.57 7.76
CA ARG A 259 -7.17 0.60 9.23
C ARG A 259 -6.91 2.00 9.79
N GLN A 260 -5.98 2.75 9.21
CA GLN A 260 -5.75 4.15 9.61
C GLN A 260 -7.01 4.98 9.40
N ILE A 261 -7.65 4.85 8.23
CA ILE A 261 -8.91 5.55 7.93
C ILE A 261 -10.00 5.12 8.91
N TYR A 262 -10.19 3.81 9.11
CA TYR A 262 -11.20 3.30 10.04
C TYR A 262 -11.01 3.87 11.45
N TRP A 263 -9.80 3.82 11.99
CA TRP A 263 -9.56 4.29 13.35
C TRP A 263 -9.69 5.80 13.47
N GLU A 264 -9.37 6.57 12.43
CA GLU A 264 -9.61 8.00 12.40
C GLU A 264 -11.12 8.32 12.44
N VAL A 265 -11.91 7.63 11.62
CA VAL A 265 -13.38 7.71 11.65
C VAL A 265 -13.91 7.36 13.05
N GLN A 266 -13.41 6.31 13.68
CA GLN A 266 -13.81 5.94 15.04
C GLN A 266 -13.45 7.00 16.09
N GLN A 267 -12.35 7.75 15.92
CA GLN A 267 -12.05 8.86 16.83
C GLN A 267 -12.98 10.06 16.57
N TYR A 268 -13.24 10.38 15.30
CA TYR A 268 -14.18 11.42 14.92
C TYR A 268 -15.58 11.15 15.51
N GLU A 269 -16.10 9.92 15.38
CA GLU A 269 -17.42 9.54 15.89
C GLU A 269 -17.54 9.61 17.42
N LYS A 270 -16.44 9.45 18.17
CA LYS A 270 -16.47 9.62 19.64
C LYS A 270 -16.71 11.06 20.06
N VAL A 271 -16.26 12.02 19.25
CA VAL A 271 -16.36 13.46 19.55
C VAL A 271 -17.65 14.04 18.96
N HIS A 272 -17.99 13.66 17.72
CA HIS A 272 -19.06 14.29 16.94
C HIS A 272 -20.32 13.40 16.77
N GLY A 273 -20.24 12.13 17.18
CA GLY A 273 -21.28 11.14 16.90
C GLY A 273 -21.15 10.52 15.51
N SER A 274 -21.85 9.40 15.30
CA SER A 274 -21.94 8.74 13.99
C SER A 274 -22.91 9.48 13.07
N ASN A 275 -22.56 9.60 11.78
CA ASN A 275 -23.40 10.26 10.78
C ASN A 275 -23.38 9.51 9.44
N ALA A 276 -24.10 10.06 8.45
CA ALA A 276 -24.21 9.42 7.12
C ALA A 276 -22.86 9.30 6.40
N LEU A 277 -21.94 10.25 6.61
CA LEU A 277 -20.61 10.26 5.99
C LEU A 277 -19.71 9.19 6.59
N THR A 278 -19.63 9.11 7.92
CA THR A 278 -18.81 8.09 8.59
C THR A 278 -19.28 6.69 8.21
N HIS A 279 -20.60 6.47 8.13
CA HIS A 279 -21.16 5.22 7.62
C HIS A 279 -20.75 4.92 6.17
N ALA A 280 -20.84 5.91 5.28
CA ALA A 280 -20.48 5.75 3.88
C ALA A 280 -18.99 5.40 3.70
N ILE A 281 -18.08 6.04 4.44
CA ILE A 281 -16.64 5.74 4.38
C ILE A 281 -16.39 4.27 4.75
N ILE A 282 -16.95 3.79 5.87
CA ILE A 282 -16.76 2.40 6.29
C ILE A 282 -17.36 1.42 5.27
N LEU A 283 -18.52 1.76 4.70
CA LEU A 283 -19.16 0.96 3.67
C LEU A 283 -18.29 0.81 2.41
N GLU A 284 -17.67 1.89 1.94
CA GLU A 284 -16.78 1.87 0.77
C GLU A 284 -15.47 1.11 1.06
N LEU A 285 -14.93 1.19 2.28
CA LEU A 285 -13.79 0.35 2.68
C LEU A 285 -14.16 -1.14 2.68
N LEU A 286 -15.37 -1.50 3.12
CA LEU A 286 -15.87 -2.87 3.03
C LEU A 286 -16.03 -3.34 1.59
N TRP A 287 -16.48 -2.47 0.67
CA TRP A 287 -16.50 -2.79 -0.76
C TRP A 287 -15.10 -3.06 -1.32
N ARG A 288 -14.12 -2.24 -0.94
CA ARG A 288 -12.71 -2.44 -1.33
C ARG A 288 -12.18 -3.80 -0.83
N ASP A 289 -12.46 -4.15 0.42
CA ASP A 289 -12.10 -5.46 0.98
C ASP A 289 -12.81 -6.60 0.23
N TYR A 290 -14.12 -6.46 0.02
CA TYR A 290 -14.93 -7.42 -0.69
C TYR A 290 -14.35 -7.74 -2.07
N TYR A 291 -14.07 -6.73 -2.88
CA TYR A 291 -13.48 -6.95 -4.21
C TYR A 291 -12.11 -7.61 -4.14
N ARG A 292 -11.25 -7.21 -3.20
CA ARG A 292 -9.94 -7.85 -3.04
C ARG A 292 -10.06 -9.33 -2.69
N PHE A 293 -11.02 -9.68 -1.83
CA PHE A 293 -11.26 -11.06 -1.49
C PHE A 293 -11.94 -11.85 -2.62
N MET A 294 -12.86 -11.25 -3.37
CA MET A 294 -13.48 -11.87 -4.54
C MET A 294 -12.45 -12.16 -5.63
N PHE A 295 -11.51 -11.24 -5.84
CA PHE A 295 -10.36 -11.46 -6.72
C PHE A 295 -9.56 -12.70 -6.29
N LYS A 296 -9.36 -12.87 -4.98
CA LYS A 296 -8.66 -14.05 -4.45
C LYS A 296 -9.50 -15.33 -4.52
N LYS A 297 -10.81 -15.25 -4.34
CA LYS A 297 -11.76 -16.37 -4.38
C LYS A 297 -11.85 -16.97 -5.78
N HIS A 298 -12.02 -16.12 -6.79
CA HIS A 298 -12.25 -16.58 -8.17
C HIS A 298 -10.95 -16.80 -8.94
N GLY A 299 -9.87 -16.08 -8.61
CA GLY A 299 -8.62 -16.19 -9.35
C GLY A 299 -8.77 -15.71 -10.80
N ASN A 300 -8.16 -16.45 -11.73
CA ASN A 300 -8.26 -16.21 -13.18
C ASN A 300 -9.49 -16.88 -13.79
#